data_AF-A0AA35M889-F1
#
_entry.id   AF-A0AA35M889-F1
#
_cell.length_a   1.000
_cell.length_b   1.000
_cell.length_c   1.000
_cell.angle_alpha   90.00
_cell.angle_beta   90.00
_cell.angle_gamma   90.00
#
_symmetry.space_group_name_H-M   'P 1'
#
loop_
_entity.id
_entity.type
_entity.pdbx_description
1 polymer ?
#
loop_
_entity_poly.entity_id
_entity_poly.type
_entity_poly.pdbx_seq_one_letter_code
_entity_poly.pdbx_strand_id
1 'polypeptide(L)'
;MSLKTRFNYGWEHWDKPVTNYLPELRGSAGHSKTTKDVVDSVDWGEVAIGALASHLSGIGRDYSNGDLASQNFLWKQAGFPKLSSKDIPDCAGNSSLFVTRAHNIPRAEYFEGFIQRHPVFSPYSTPIYSNAAYRLLGYVLERLSGKPYHDLIETSVLRSLDLNHSGTKRPTAIKVPGIPNCDSGWFQDVGDEAPDSWIVFLLT
;
A
#
# COMPACT_ATOMS: atom_id res chain seq x y z
N MET A 1 21.90 -11.40 -11.10
CA MET A 1 20.81 -12.40 -11.01
C MET A 1 19.52 -11.62 -10.81
N SER A 2 18.63 -11.60 -11.79
CA SER A 2 17.47 -10.69 -11.80
C SER A 2 16.39 -11.19 -10.84
N LEU A 3 15.60 -10.27 -10.25
CA LEU A 3 14.37 -10.57 -9.48
C LEU A 3 13.45 -11.58 -10.21
N LYS A 4 13.60 -11.67 -11.55
CA LYS A 4 12.96 -12.60 -12.49
C LYS A 4 13.11 -14.10 -12.18
N THR A 5 14.04 -14.54 -11.32
CA THR A 5 14.38 -15.98 -11.20
C THR A 5 14.03 -16.63 -9.85
N ARG A 6 13.50 -15.90 -8.85
CA ARG A 6 13.22 -16.49 -7.51
C ARG A 6 11.75 -16.52 -7.09
N PHE A 7 10.88 -15.74 -7.74
CA PHE A 7 9.43 -15.90 -7.56
C PHE A 7 8.90 -16.80 -8.67
N ASN A 8 8.63 -18.07 -8.37
CA ASN A 8 8.05 -19.06 -9.28
C ASN A 8 6.58 -18.76 -9.71
N TYR A 9 6.16 -17.49 -9.63
CA TYR A 9 4.77 -17.05 -9.75
C TYR A 9 4.63 -15.80 -10.66
N GLY A 10 5.65 -15.50 -11.47
CA GLY A 10 5.85 -14.13 -11.99
C GLY A 10 5.19 -13.83 -13.33
N TRP A 11 5.42 -14.67 -14.35
CA TRP A 11 5.17 -14.26 -15.74
C TRP A 11 3.77 -14.63 -16.23
N GLU A 12 3.31 -15.81 -15.84
CA GLU A 12 1.98 -16.34 -16.14
C GLU A 12 0.84 -15.51 -15.52
N HIS A 13 1.16 -14.75 -14.47
CA HIS A 13 0.23 -13.89 -13.74
C HIS A 13 0.38 -12.41 -14.12
N TRP A 14 1.46 -12.00 -14.79
CA TRP A 14 1.81 -10.60 -15.03
C TRP A 14 0.70 -9.77 -15.69
N ASP A 15 0.11 -10.32 -16.76
CA ASP A 15 -0.94 -9.66 -17.55
C ASP A 15 -2.35 -9.96 -17.02
N LYS A 16 -2.48 -10.64 -15.87
CA LYS A 16 -3.78 -10.97 -15.30
C LYS A 16 -4.30 -9.80 -14.46
N PRO A 17 -5.61 -9.48 -14.56
CA PRO A 17 -6.25 -8.49 -13.69
C PRO A 17 -6.03 -8.79 -12.22
N VAL A 18 -5.76 -7.76 -11.43
CA VAL A 18 -5.56 -7.87 -9.97
C VAL A 18 -6.79 -8.44 -9.26
N THR A 19 -7.98 -8.19 -9.80
CA THR A 19 -9.26 -8.71 -9.33
C THR A 19 -9.33 -10.23 -9.33
N ASN A 20 -8.47 -10.94 -10.08
CA ASN A 20 -8.38 -12.40 -10.01
C ASN A 20 -7.85 -12.88 -8.65
N TYR A 21 -7.05 -12.07 -7.96
CA TYR A 21 -6.37 -12.43 -6.71
C TYR A 21 -6.94 -11.70 -5.50
N LEU A 22 -7.40 -10.46 -5.70
CA LEU A 22 -7.95 -9.60 -4.65
C LEU A 22 -9.46 -9.42 -4.85
N PRO A 23 -10.31 -10.26 -4.21
CA PRO A 23 -11.76 -10.17 -4.37
C PRO A 23 -12.35 -8.86 -3.85
N GLU A 24 -11.67 -8.16 -2.95
CA GLU A 24 -12.08 -6.85 -2.41
C GLU A 24 -12.24 -5.81 -3.52
N LEU A 25 -11.46 -5.93 -4.61
CA LEU A 25 -11.50 -5.01 -5.75
C LEU A 25 -12.62 -5.33 -6.74
N ARG A 26 -13.25 -6.51 -6.65
CA ARG A 26 -14.31 -6.95 -7.59
C ARG A 26 -15.61 -6.17 -7.42
N GLY A 27 -15.94 -5.77 -6.20
CA GLY A 27 -17.15 -4.98 -5.92
C GLY A 27 -17.15 -3.62 -6.64
N SER A 28 -15.96 -3.05 -6.82
CA SER A 28 -15.78 -1.78 -7.54
C SER A 28 -15.56 -1.97 -9.05
N ALA A 29 -15.10 -3.14 -9.49
CA ALA A 29 -14.85 -3.46 -10.90
C ALA A 29 -16.11 -3.44 -11.82
N GLY A 30 -17.31 -3.35 -11.24
CA GLY A 30 -18.58 -3.33 -11.99
C GLY A 30 -19.18 -1.95 -12.25
N HIS A 31 -18.62 -0.87 -11.68
CA HIS A 31 -19.14 0.49 -11.83
C HIS A 31 -18.66 1.19 -13.11
N SER A 32 -17.64 0.65 -13.80
CA SER A 32 -17.04 1.19 -15.03
C SER A 32 -17.87 0.85 -16.28
N LYS A 33 -19.06 1.46 -16.46
CA LYS A 33 -19.78 1.36 -17.76
C LYS A 33 -20.30 2.67 -18.32
N THR A 34 -20.18 3.80 -17.60
CA THR A 34 -20.49 5.12 -18.16
C THR A 34 -19.26 6.01 -18.17
N THR A 35 -19.19 6.96 -19.11
CA THR A 35 -18.06 7.92 -19.24
C THR A 35 -17.87 8.81 -18.02
N LYS A 36 -18.85 8.87 -17.10
CA LYS A 36 -18.72 9.56 -15.80
C LYS A 36 -17.92 8.74 -14.79
N ASP A 37 -18.00 7.40 -14.86
CA ASP A 37 -17.38 6.51 -13.87
C ASP A 37 -15.86 6.41 -14.02
N VAL A 38 -15.29 6.74 -15.19
CA VAL A 38 -13.85 6.61 -15.48
C VAL A 38 -13.00 7.61 -14.71
N VAL A 39 -13.59 8.72 -14.27
CA VAL A 39 -12.91 9.75 -13.47
C VAL A 39 -13.09 9.50 -11.97
N ASP A 40 -14.22 8.91 -11.58
CA ASP A 40 -14.59 8.73 -10.19
C ASP A 40 -14.20 7.35 -9.64
N SER A 41 -13.95 6.37 -10.51
CA SER A 41 -13.64 5.00 -10.11
C SER A 41 -12.52 4.37 -10.94
N VAL A 42 -11.68 3.59 -10.27
CA VAL A 42 -10.63 2.80 -10.93
C VAL A 42 -11.28 1.59 -11.62
N ASP A 43 -10.99 1.40 -12.90
CA ASP A 43 -11.36 0.17 -13.60
C ASP A 43 -10.42 -0.98 -13.21
N TRP A 44 -10.73 -1.62 -12.08
CA TRP A 44 -9.95 -2.73 -11.55
C TRP A 44 -9.94 -3.97 -12.45
N GLY A 45 -10.82 -4.04 -13.46
CA GLY A 45 -10.79 -5.09 -14.50
C GLY A 45 -9.58 -4.95 -15.43
N GLU A 46 -9.14 -3.72 -15.68
CA GLU A 46 -8.03 -3.38 -16.58
C GLU A 46 -6.68 -3.29 -15.85
N VAL A 47 -6.67 -3.20 -14.52
CA VAL A 47 -5.43 -3.13 -13.73
C VAL A 47 -4.81 -4.52 -13.59
N ALA A 48 -3.79 -4.84 -14.38
CA ALA A 48 -3.02 -6.07 -14.23
C ALA A 48 -1.97 -6.01 -13.10
N ILE A 49 -1.47 -7.18 -12.67
CA ILE A 49 -0.34 -7.27 -11.71
C ILE A 49 0.86 -6.47 -12.21
N GLY A 50 1.18 -6.57 -13.50
CA GLY A 50 2.28 -5.83 -14.12
C GLY A 50 2.10 -4.32 -14.04
N ALA A 51 0.87 -3.82 -14.10
CA ALA A 51 0.58 -2.39 -13.94
C ALA A 51 0.90 -1.90 -12.53
N LEU A 52 0.60 -2.71 -11.50
CA LEU A 52 0.98 -2.40 -10.12
C LEU A 52 2.50 -2.39 -9.95
N ALA A 53 3.17 -3.45 -10.42
CA ALA A 53 4.62 -3.61 -10.29
C ALA A 53 5.44 -2.58 -11.07
N SER A 54 4.86 -1.96 -12.10
CA SER A 54 5.51 -0.94 -12.95
C SER A 54 5.06 0.47 -12.67
N HIS A 55 4.22 0.71 -11.65
CA HIS A 55 3.63 2.02 -11.37
C HIS A 55 2.78 2.59 -12.53
N LEU A 56 2.21 1.71 -13.36
CA LEU A 56 1.36 2.03 -14.50
C LEU A 56 -0.12 1.74 -14.23
N SER A 57 -0.53 1.46 -13.00
CA SER A 57 -1.94 1.22 -12.65
C SER A 57 -2.79 2.50 -12.63
N GLY A 58 -2.17 3.68 -12.59
CA GLY A 58 -2.86 4.98 -12.54
C GLY A 58 -3.50 5.31 -11.18
N ILE A 59 -3.29 4.47 -10.17
CA ILE A 59 -3.84 4.65 -8.82
C ILE A 59 -3.00 5.63 -7.98
N GLY A 60 -3.64 6.24 -6.98
CA GLY A 60 -3.00 7.20 -6.08
C GLY A 60 -1.80 6.63 -5.30
N ARG A 61 -0.99 7.52 -4.74
CA ARG A 61 0.22 7.14 -4.00
C ARG A 61 -0.10 6.27 -2.78
N ASP A 62 -1.00 6.75 -1.94
CA ASP A 62 -1.38 6.19 -0.64
C ASP A 62 -2.92 6.25 -0.50
N TYR A 63 -3.52 5.56 0.47
CA TYR A 63 -4.96 5.69 0.76
C TYR A 63 -5.25 6.95 1.58
N SER A 64 -4.65 7.05 2.76
CA SER A 64 -4.97 8.01 3.82
C SER A 64 -3.74 8.73 4.38
N ASN A 65 -2.54 8.29 4.01
CA ASN A 65 -1.31 8.94 4.42
C ASN A 65 -1.25 10.39 3.93
N GLY A 66 -1.12 11.33 4.86
CA GLY A 66 -1.13 12.76 4.54
C GLY A 66 -2.52 13.34 4.28
N ASP A 67 -3.60 12.67 4.70
CA ASP A 67 -4.94 13.27 4.71
C ASP A 67 -4.95 14.54 5.58
N LEU A 68 -5.49 15.65 5.05
CA LEU A 68 -5.56 16.91 5.79
C LEU A 68 -6.55 16.85 6.95
N ALA A 69 -7.57 15.99 6.85
CA ALA A 69 -8.57 15.75 7.89
C ALA A 69 -7.95 15.07 9.12
N SER A 70 -6.89 14.30 8.92
CA SER A 70 -6.15 13.66 10.01
C SER A 70 -5.08 14.57 10.61
N GLN A 71 -4.75 15.71 9.99
CA GLN A 71 -3.70 16.62 10.43
C GLN A 71 -4.24 17.80 11.23
N ASN A 72 -3.35 18.55 11.91
CA ASN A 72 -3.70 19.82 12.56
C ASN A 72 -3.87 20.96 11.54
N PHE A 73 -4.63 20.70 10.48
CA PHE A 73 -4.91 21.64 9.41
C PHE A 73 -6.01 22.62 9.85
N LEU A 74 -5.82 23.91 9.61
CA LEU A 74 -6.74 24.97 10.00
C LEU A 74 -7.94 25.06 9.02
N TRP A 75 -8.71 23.98 8.90
CA TRP A 75 -9.82 23.83 7.95
C TRP A 75 -10.83 24.99 7.99
N LYS A 76 -11.12 25.54 9.18
CA LYS A 76 -11.99 26.74 9.33
C LYS A 76 -11.44 27.97 8.62
N GLN A 77 -10.13 28.21 8.73
CA GLN A 77 -9.49 29.39 8.13
C GLN A 77 -9.37 29.24 6.61
N ALA A 78 -9.26 28.00 6.14
CA ALA A 78 -9.28 27.66 4.72
C ALA A 78 -10.71 27.60 4.13
N GLY A 79 -11.76 27.85 4.92
CA GLY A 79 -13.15 27.88 4.45
C GLY A 79 -13.80 26.50 4.27
N PHE A 80 -13.19 25.42 4.74
CA PHE A 80 -13.75 24.07 4.66
C PHE A 80 -14.75 23.79 5.81
N PRO A 81 -15.75 22.92 5.60
CA PRO A 81 -16.66 22.49 6.66
C PRO A 81 -15.95 21.60 7.69
N LYS A 82 -16.52 21.52 8.90
CA LYS A 82 -16.05 20.56 9.91
C LYS A 82 -16.44 19.15 9.47
N LEU A 83 -15.46 18.26 9.33
CA LEU A 83 -15.71 16.83 9.11
C LEU A 83 -16.18 16.15 10.40
N SER A 84 -17.04 15.14 10.25
CA SER A 84 -17.41 14.29 11.37
C SER A 84 -16.25 13.34 11.68
N SER A 85 -16.16 12.83 12.91
CA SER A 85 -15.10 11.88 13.27
C SER A 85 -15.17 10.55 12.52
N LYS A 86 -16.28 10.26 11.82
CA LYS A 86 -16.46 9.06 11.01
C LYS A 86 -15.90 9.23 9.59
N ASP A 87 -15.75 10.48 9.14
CA ASP A 87 -15.24 10.82 7.81
C ASP A 87 -13.70 11.01 7.83
N ILE A 88 -13.06 10.80 8.98
CA ILE A 88 -11.61 10.89 9.14
C ILE A 88 -11.08 9.45 9.18
N PRO A 89 -10.21 9.05 8.24
CA PRO A 89 -9.66 7.69 8.24
C PRO A 89 -8.82 7.42 9.50
N ASP A 90 -9.00 6.24 10.10
CA ASP A 90 -8.23 5.84 11.29
C ASP A 90 -6.78 5.45 10.92
N CYS A 91 -6.51 5.15 9.64
CA CYS A 91 -5.20 4.70 9.12
C CYS A 91 -4.27 5.79 8.56
N ALA A 92 -4.58 7.07 8.76
CA ALA A 92 -3.98 8.22 8.06
C ALA A 92 -2.55 8.64 8.49
N GLY A 93 -1.78 7.77 9.14
CA GLY A 93 -0.36 7.99 9.44
C GLY A 93 -0.04 9.26 10.26
N ASN A 94 -0.94 9.71 11.14
CA ASN A 94 -0.69 10.90 11.96
C ASN A 94 0.03 10.54 13.27
N SER A 95 1.13 11.23 13.57
CA SER A 95 1.82 11.22 14.87
C SER A 95 1.00 11.81 16.04
N SER A 96 -0.13 12.46 15.76
CA SER A 96 -1.06 13.11 16.70
C SER A 96 -2.42 12.41 16.82
N LEU A 97 -2.77 11.50 15.89
CA LEU A 97 -3.85 10.54 16.12
C LEU A 97 -3.21 9.44 16.92
N PHE A 98 -3.69 9.27 18.15
CA PHE A 98 -3.16 8.29 19.08
C PHE A 98 -2.89 6.96 18.37
N VAL A 99 -1.66 6.48 18.55
CA VAL A 99 -1.10 5.15 18.24
C VAL A 99 -2.00 3.97 18.68
N THR A 100 -3.17 4.25 19.26
CA THR A 100 -4.13 3.29 19.76
C THR A 100 -5.07 2.72 18.70
N ARG A 101 -5.22 3.34 17.50
CA ARG A 101 -6.08 2.79 16.43
C ARG A 101 -5.34 2.34 15.16
N ALA A 102 -4.15 2.86 14.88
CA ALA A 102 -3.35 2.43 13.72
C ALA A 102 -2.69 1.05 13.90
N HIS A 103 -2.55 0.59 15.16
CA HIS A 103 -2.12 -0.77 15.45
C HIS A 103 -3.21 -1.77 15.01
N ASN A 104 -2.93 -2.54 13.96
CA ASN A 104 -3.82 -3.52 13.34
C ASN A 104 -5.02 -2.93 12.59
N ILE A 105 -4.79 -2.00 11.66
CA ILE A 105 -5.81 -1.70 10.63
C ILE A 105 -6.09 -3.01 9.89
N PRO A 106 -7.30 -3.57 9.99
CA PRO A 106 -7.62 -4.78 9.27
C PRO A 106 -7.63 -4.46 7.77
N ARG A 107 -7.07 -5.35 6.95
CA ARG A 107 -7.16 -5.33 5.48
C ARG A 107 -8.53 -4.88 4.95
N ALA A 108 -9.62 -5.26 5.62
CA ALA A 108 -10.97 -4.84 5.28
C ALA A 108 -11.18 -3.31 5.33
N GLU A 109 -10.69 -2.64 6.36
CA GLU A 109 -10.80 -1.18 6.53
C GLU A 109 -9.95 -0.43 5.50
N TYR A 110 -8.73 -0.92 5.24
CA TYR A 110 -7.89 -0.40 4.17
C TYR A 110 -8.64 -0.43 2.82
N PHE A 111 -9.20 -1.58 2.45
CA PHE A 111 -9.95 -1.71 1.20
C PHE A 111 -11.24 -0.89 1.19
N GLU A 112 -11.99 -0.81 2.30
CA GLU A 112 -13.23 -0.04 2.40
C GLU A 112 -13.02 1.43 2.01
N GLY A 113 -11.93 2.02 2.47
CA GLY A 113 -11.58 3.39 2.14
C GLY A 113 -10.84 3.53 0.80
N PHE A 114 -9.88 2.65 0.52
CA PHE A 114 -9.04 2.77 -0.66
C PHE A 114 -9.82 2.65 -1.98
N ILE A 115 -10.85 1.79 -2.04
CA ILE A 115 -11.67 1.63 -3.25
C ILE A 115 -12.53 2.85 -3.58
N GLN A 116 -12.70 3.78 -2.64
CA GLN A 116 -13.42 5.04 -2.85
C GLN A 116 -12.53 6.11 -3.51
N ARG A 117 -11.22 5.86 -3.63
CA ARG A 117 -10.31 6.79 -4.27
C ARG A 117 -10.48 6.81 -5.77
N HIS A 118 -10.48 8.02 -6.31
CA HIS A 118 -10.49 8.24 -7.75
C HIS A 118 -9.13 7.84 -8.35
N PRO A 119 -9.10 7.34 -9.60
CA PRO A 119 -7.86 7.19 -10.34
C PRO A 119 -7.18 8.55 -10.52
N VAL A 120 -5.84 8.58 -10.50
CA VAL A 120 -5.07 9.76 -10.90
C VAL A 120 -4.93 9.80 -12.42
N PHE A 121 -4.74 8.62 -13.02
CA PHE A 121 -4.66 8.41 -14.45
C PHE A 121 -5.36 7.11 -14.82
N SER A 122 -5.69 6.94 -16.10
CA SER A 122 -6.11 5.63 -16.61
C SER A 122 -4.96 4.63 -16.54
N PRO A 123 -5.25 3.33 -16.33
CA PRO A 123 -4.21 2.30 -16.41
C PRO A 123 -3.42 2.39 -17.72
N TYR A 124 -2.11 2.21 -17.64
CA TYR A 124 -1.14 2.26 -18.75
C TYR A 124 -0.96 3.60 -19.45
N SER A 125 -1.64 4.68 -19.04
CA SER A 125 -1.50 5.97 -19.72
C SER A 125 -0.30 6.77 -19.23
N THR A 126 0.03 6.72 -17.94
CA THR A 126 1.08 7.56 -17.34
C THR A 126 1.70 6.86 -16.12
N PRO A 127 3.04 6.78 -16.03
CA PRO A 127 3.68 6.24 -14.84
C PRO A 127 3.52 7.20 -13.66
N ILE A 128 3.06 6.68 -12.53
CA ILE A 128 2.92 7.43 -11.27
C ILE A 128 3.32 6.56 -10.09
N TYR A 129 4.28 7.04 -9.30
CA TYR A 129 4.74 6.33 -8.12
C TYR A 129 3.59 6.08 -7.14
N SER A 130 3.43 4.82 -6.72
CA SER A 130 2.36 4.40 -5.84
C SER A 130 2.83 3.35 -4.84
N ASN A 131 2.76 3.72 -3.56
CA ASN A 131 2.96 2.83 -2.42
C ASN A 131 1.82 1.82 -2.34
N ALA A 132 0.58 2.28 -2.52
CA ALA A 132 -0.61 1.44 -2.56
C ALA A 132 -0.50 0.34 -3.62
N ALA A 133 0.09 0.62 -4.79
CA ALA A 133 0.32 -0.40 -5.81
C ALA A 133 1.20 -1.55 -5.31
N TYR A 134 2.24 -1.24 -4.52
CA TYR A 134 3.10 -2.25 -3.91
C TYR A 134 2.44 -2.98 -2.74
N ARG A 135 1.57 -2.32 -1.97
CA ARG A 135 0.74 -2.99 -0.96
C ARG A 135 -0.19 -4.03 -1.61
N LEU A 136 -0.88 -3.63 -2.69
CA LEU A 136 -1.71 -4.56 -3.46
C LEU A 136 -0.88 -5.72 -4.03
N LEU A 137 0.33 -5.46 -4.51
CA LEU A 137 1.24 -6.49 -4.99
C LEU A 137 1.64 -7.45 -3.86
N GLY A 138 1.90 -6.96 -2.65
CA GLY A 138 2.16 -7.79 -1.48
C GLY A 138 1.00 -8.75 -1.19
N TYR A 139 -0.24 -8.25 -1.18
CA TYR A 139 -1.41 -9.13 -1.03
C TYR A 139 -1.55 -10.14 -2.17
N VAL A 140 -1.23 -9.78 -3.41
CA VAL A 140 -1.23 -10.72 -4.54
C VAL A 140 -0.22 -11.85 -4.29
N LEU A 141 0.99 -11.51 -3.84
CA LEU A 141 2.04 -12.48 -3.53
C LEU A 141 1.65 -13.41 -2.38
N GLU A 142 0.97 -12.90 -1.35
CA GLU A 142 0.41 -13.74 -0.28
C GLU A 142 -0.62 -14.73 -0.81
N ARG A 143 -1.51 -14.28 -1.70
CA ARG A 143 -2.53 -15.14 -2.32
C ARG A 143 -1.95 -16.20 -3.23
N LEU A 144 -0.91 -15.87 -4.00
CA LEU A 144 -0.22 -16.81 -4.90
C LEU A 144 0.58 -17.85 -4.11
N SER A 145 1.26 -17.43 -3.04
CA SER A 145 2.13 -18.31 -2.26
C SER A 145 1.41 -19.08 -1.15
N GLY A 146 0.22 -18.63 -0.73
CA GLY A 146 -0.48 -19.15 0.44
C GLY A 146 0.24 -18.85 1.76
N LYS A 147 1.22 -17.94 1.76
CA LYS A 147 2.05 -17.57 2.92
C LYS A 147 1.94 -16.08 3.22
N PRO A 148 2.11 -15.66 4.48
CA PRO A 148 2.25 -14.25 4.81
C PRO A 148 3.42 -13.60 4.06
N TYR A 149 3.27 -12.32 3.71
CA TYR A 149 4.25 -11.59 2.90
C TYR A 149 5.63 -11.56 3.57
N HIS A 150 5.67 -11.37 4.89
CA HIS A 150 6.92 -11.35 5.65
C HIS A 150 7.68 -12.68 5.56
N ASP A 151 6.99 -13.81 5.67
CA ASP A 151 7.60 -15.13 5.54
C ASP A 151 8.10 -15.37 4.11
N LEU A 152 7.37 -14.88 3.11
CA LEU A 152 7.74 -14.99 1.71
C LEU A 152 9.05 -14.24 1.42
N ILE A 153 9.14 -12.97 1.83
CA ILE A 153 10.35 -12.15 1.66
C ILE A 153 11.53 -12.74 2.45
N GLU A 154 11.30 -13.13 3.69
CA GLU A 154 12.32 -13.74 4.56
C GLU A 154 12.96 -14.96 3.90
N THR A 155 12.13 -15.90 3.43
CA THR A 155 12.61 -17.18 2.90
C THR A 155 13.13 -17.08 1.47
N SER A 156 12.47 -16.28 0.63
CA SER A 156 12.73 -16.25 -0.81
C SER A 156 13.79 -15.22 -1.22
N VAL A 157 13.99 -14.19 -0.40
CA VAL A 157 14.93 -13.09 -0.67
C VAL A 157 15.99 -13.01 0.42
N LEU A 158 15.60 -12.74 1.67
CA LEU A 158 16.55 -12.33 2.71
C LEU A 158 17.53 -13.45 3.10
N ARG A 159 17.02 -14.60 3.54
CA ARG A 159 17.85 -15.79 3.87
C ARG A 159 18.60 -16.33 2.66
N SER A 160 17.97 -16.25 1.50
CA SER A 160 18.53 -16.66 0.21
C SER A 160 19.76 -15.85 -0.22
N LEU A 161 19.92 -14.64 0.33
CA LEU A 161 21.00 -13.70 0.05
C LEU A 161 21.85 -13.39 1.30
N ASP A 162 21.67 -14.16 2.38
CA ASP A 162 22.35 -13.98 3.68
C ASP A 162 22.18 -12.57 4.29
N LEU A 163 21.01 -11.95 4.07
CA LEU A 163 20.66 -10.62 4.56
C LEU A 163 20.10 -10.67 5.99
N ASN A 164 20.94 -11.10 6.95
CA ASN A 164 20.54 -11.34 8.36
C ASN A 164 20.17 -10.07 9.16
N HIS A 165 20.44 -8.89 8.58
CA HIS A 165 20.16 -7.58 9.17
C HIS A 165 19.08 -6.83 8.39
N SER A 166 18.33 -7.54 7.56
CA SER A 166 17.19 -6.99 6.82
C SER A 166 15.89 -7.64 7.26
N GLY A 167 14.78 -6.93 7.11
CA GLY A 167 13.48 -7.46 7.52
C GLY A 167 12.31 -6.62 7.04
N THR A 168 11.11 -7.17 7.10
CA THR A 168 9.85 -6.50 6.75
C THR A 168 9.11 -5.96 7.99
N LYS A 169 9.64 -6.25 9.18
CA LYS A 169 9.10 -5.78 10.46
C LYS A 169 10.07 -4.80 11.10
N ARG A 170 9.51 -3.87 11.86
CA ARG A 170 10.28 -2.96 12.70
C ARG A 170 11.20 -3.75 13.65
N PRO A 171 12.49 -3.39 13.76
CA PRO A 171 13.37 -3.94 14.78
C PRO A 171 12.87 -3.63 16.19
N THR A 172 12.95 -4.61 17.10
CA THR A 172 12.58 -4.42 18.52
C THR A 172 13.62 -3.63 19.33
N ALA A 173 14.82 -3.43 18.78
CA ALA A 173 15.88 -2.65 19.41
C ALA A 173 15.56 -1.14 19.40
N ILE A 174 15.69 -0.48 20.55
CA ILE A 174 15.44 0.96 20.73
C ILE A 174 16.44 1.82 19.94
N LYS A 175 17.64 1.30 19.68
CA LYS A 175 18.66 1.94 18.86
C LYS A 175 19.07 0.99 17.74
N VAL A 176 18.79 1.41 16.53
CA VAL A 176 19.19 0.70 15.34
C VAL A 176 20.35 1.48 14.72
N PRO A 177 21.57 0.91 14.62
CA PRO A 177 22.69 1.59 13.98
C PRO A 177 22.32 2.06 12.57
N GLY A 178 22.62 3.32 12.25
CA GLY A 178 22.33 3.91 10.94
C GLY A 178 20.93 4.51 10.77
N ILE A 179 20.00 4.31 11.73
CA ILE A 179 18.68 4.99 11.72
C ILE A 179 18.71 6.16 12.72
N PRO A 180 18.54 7.41 12.26
CA PRO A 180 18.46 8.55 13.16
C PRO A 180 17.28 8.43 14.14
N ASN A 181 17.52 8.70 15.42
CA ASN A 181 16.49 8.69 16.48
C ASN A 181 15.45 9.84 16.38
N CYS A 182 15.53 10.67 15.33
CA CYS A 182 14.63 11.80 15.09
C CYS A 182 13.42 11.41 14.22
N ASP A 183 12.64 12.42 13.79
CA ASP A 183 11.37 12.33 13.03
C ASP A 183 11.55 11.78 11.61
N SER A 184 12.05 10.55 11.54
CA SER A 184 12.41 9.86 10.31
C SER A 184 11.26 9.01 9.77
N GLY A 185 10.11 9.01 10.45
CA GLY A 185 8.96 8.16 10.14
C GLY A 185 9.20 6.66 10.39
N TRP A 186 10.44 6.24 10.64
CA TRP A 186 10.88 4.84 10.73
C TRP A 186 10.15 3.98 11.75
N PHE A 187 9.69 4.60 12.83
CA PHE A 187 9.05 3.90 13.94
C PHE A 187 7.53 4.05 13.94
N GLN A 188 6.96 4.67 12.90
CA GLN A 188 5.52 4.80 12.73
C GLN A 188 4.96 3.45 12.29
N ASP A 189 3.99 2.94 13.05
CA ASP A 189 3.16 1.82 12.60
C ASP A 189 1.94 2.41 11.88
N VAL A 190 1.94 2.26 10.56
CA VAL A 190 0.85 2.71 9.69
C VAL A 190 0.04 1.52 9.15
N GLY A 191 0.24 0.31 9.71
CA GLY A 191 -0.48 -0.90 9.34
C GLY A 191 -0.46 -1.18 7.84
N ASP A 192 -1.64 -1.43 7.27
CA ASP A 192 -1.81 -1.76 5.85
C ASP A 192 -1.59 -0.58 4.89
N GLU A 193 -1.37 0.63 5.42
CA GLU A 193 -0.90 1.78 4.66
C GLU A 193 0.63 1.75 4.42
N ALA A 194 1.36 0.93 5.18
CA ALA A 194 2.77 0.71 4.92
C ALA A 194 2.89 0.00 3.56
N PRO A 195 3.60 0.56 2.57
CA PRO A 195 3.92 -0.21 1.40
C PRO A 195 4.78 -1.41 1.84
N ASP A 196 4.35 -2.60 1.47
CA ASP A 196 5.06 -3.86 1.77
C ASP A 196 6.50 -3.89 1.25
N SER A 197 6.89 -2.92 0.42
CA SER A 197 8.26 -2.70 -0.05
C SER A 197 9.18 -2.03 0.99
N TRP A 198 8.72 -1.74 2.20
CA TRP A 198 9.59 -1.35 3.31
C TRP A 198 10.40 -2.54 3.82
N ILE A 199 11.41 -2.94 3.06
CA ILE A 199 12.48 -3.78 3.56
C ILE A 199 13.45 -2.88 4.31
N VAL A 200 13.57 -3.12 5.61
CA VAL A 200 14.60 -2.53 6.45
C VAL A 200 15.93 -3.15 6.01
N PHE A 201 16.93 -2.33 5.70
CA PHE A 201 18.31 -2.76 5.52
C PHE A 201 19.14 -2.12 6.62
N LEU A 202 19.61 -2.91 7.58
CA LEU A 202 20.56 -2.42 8.57
C LEU A 202 21.96 -2.71 8.07
N LEU A 203 22.69 -1.65 7.75
CA LEU A 203 24.10 -1.74 7.41
C LEU A 203 24.89 -1.84 8.71
N THR A 204 25.61 -2.95 8.88
CA THR A 204 26.69 -3.12 9.87
C THR A 204 27.94 -3.58 9.15
#